data_AF-A0A7S4FHC2-F1
#
_entry.id   AF-A0A7S4FHC2-F1
#
_cell.length_a   1.000
_cell.length_b   1.000
_cell.length_c   1.000
_cell.angle_alpha   90.00
_cell.angle_beta   90.00
_cell.angle_gamma   90.00
#
_symmetry.space_group_name_H-M   'P 1'
#
loop_
_entity.id
_entity.type
_entity.pdbx_description
1 polymer ?
#
loop_
_entity_poly.entity_id
_entity_poly.type
_entity_poly.pdbx_seq_one_letter_code
_entity_poly.pdbx_strand_id
1 'polypeptide(L)'
;FTALQVQGSQHIETKHRFKLNQCRKLLEQFHHLDEEGVGFVTKDNFSARFEVLCGPELAEAFFGAFTVDKQVTAFTFANFLQGMRVLMLGTVRDKAAFCFRIAD
;
A
#
# COMPACT_ATOMS: atom_id res chain seq x y z
N PHE A 1 -33.91 14.17 -26.99
CA PHE A 1 -32.85 13.32 -26.43
C PHE A 1 -32.46 13.89 -25.08
N THR A 2 -32.71 13.08 -24.05
CA THR A 2 -32.85 13.48 -22.66
C THR A 2 -31.50 13.69 -21.99
N ALA A 3 -31.38 14.78 -21.23
CA ALA A 3 -30.27 15.03 -20.33
C ALA A 3 -30.19 13.89 -19.30
N LEU A 4 -29.09 13.14 -19.31
CA LEU A 4 -28.75 12.22 -18.23
C LEU A 4 -28.28 13.06 -17.04
N GLN A 5 -29.22 13.39 -16.15
CA GLN A 5 -28.90 13.72 -14.77
C GLN A 5 -28.27 12.48 -14.13
N VAL A 6 -26.95 12.53 -13.93
CA VAL A 6 -26.27 11.56 -13.08
C VAL A 6 -26.58 11.94 -11.63
N GLN A 7 -27.68 11.38 -11.15
CA GLN A 7 -28.12 11.40 -9.77
C GLN A 7 -27.08 10.69 -8.89
N GLY A 8 -26.69 11.34 -7.80
CA GLY A 8 -25.92 10.70 -6.73
C GLY A 8 -24.41 10.78 -6.93
N SER A 9 -23.83 11.95 -6.68
CA SER A 9 -22.49 12.00 -6.09
C SER A 9 -22.58 11.26 -4.75
N GLN A 10 -22.41 9.94 -4.77
CA GLN A 10 -22.00 9.23 -3.58
C GLN A 10 -20.72 9.91 -3.15
N HIS A 11 -20.83 10.66 -2.06
CA HIS A 11 -19.70 11.13 -1.31
C HIS A 11 -19.01 9.85 -0.83
N ILE A 12 -18.13 9.28 -1.66
CA ILE A 12 -17.23 8.21 -1.24
C ILE A 12 -16.41 8.88 -0.16
N GLU A 13 -16.81 8.66 1.08
CA GLU A 13 -16.07 9.06 2.25
C GLU A 13 -14.76 8.28 2.15
N THR A 14 -13.75 8.87 1.52
CA THR A 14 -12.40 8.33 1.42
C THR A 14 -11.80 8.34 2.82
N LYS A 15 -12.25 7.43 3.69
CA LYS A 15 -11.82 7.31 5.09
C LYS A 15 -10.36 6.87 5.21
N HIS A 16 -9.74 6.44 4.12
CA HIS A 16 -8.36 5.96 4.11
C HIS A 16 -7.43 6.92 3.35
N ARG A 17 -7.30 8.17 3.84
CA ARG A 17 -6.17 9.02 3.43
C ARG A 17 -4.91 8.54 4.15
N PHE A 18 -4.09 7.75 3.45
CA PHE A 18 -2.76 7.38 3.90
C PHE A 18 -1.87 8.63 3.96
N LYS A 19 -1.54 9.08 5.17
CA LYS A 19 -0.80 10.33 5.41
C LYS A 19 0.69 10.11 5.16
N LEU A 20 1.37 11.15 4.64
CA LEU A 20 2.83 11.16 4.48
C LEU A 20 3.60 10.77 5.76
N ASN A 21 3.07 11.13 6.93
CA ASN A 21 3.66 10.74 8.21
C ASN A 21 3.53 9.24 8.51
N GLN A 22 2.47 8.57 8.02
CA GLN A 22 2.36 7.10 8.12
C GLN A 22 3.38 6.44 7.20
N CYS A 23 3.56 6.94 5.96
CA CYS A 23 4.59 6.45 5.04
C CYS A 23 6.00 6.54 5.63
N ARG A 24 6.32 7.66 6.30
CA ARG A 24 7.63 7.88 6.92
C ARG A 24 7.91 6.90 8.05
N LYS A 25 6.95 6.74 8.98
CA LYS A 25 7.06 5.78 10.09
C LYS A 25 7.27 4.35 9.60
N LEU A 26 6.63 4.00 8.49
CA LEU A 26 6.82 2.69 7.87
C LEU A 26 8.22 2.53 7.30
N LEU A 27 8.71 3.51 6.54
CA LEU A 27 10.09 3.45 6.05
C LEU A 27 11.10 3.27 7.19
N GLU A 28 10.94 3.99 8.30
CA GLU A 28 11.80 3.86 9.48
C GLU A 28 11.73 2.44 10.08
N GLN A 29 10.53 1.91 10.29
CA GLN A 29 10.35 0.56 10.85
C GLN A 29 10.91 -0.55 9.95
N PHE A 30 10.81 -0.40 8.63
CA PHE A 30 11.31 -1.39 7.68
C PHE A 30 12.80 -1.23 7.39
N HIS A 31 13.37 -0.03 7.50
CA HIS A 31 14.82 0.18 7.42
C HIS A 31 15.54 -0.55 8.55
N HIS A 32 15.00 -0.53 9.78
CA HIS A 32 15.56 -1.30 10.89
C HIS A 32 15.57 -2.81 10.62
N LEU A 33 14.56 -3.36 9.92
CA LEU A 33 14.54 -4.77 9.55
C LEU A 33 15.63 -5.14 8.52
N ASP A 34 15.93 -4.23 7.60
CA ASP A 34 17.01 -4.40 6.63
C ASP A 34 18.38 -4.37 7.32
N GLU A 35 18.57 -3.45 8.29
CA GLU A 35 19.76 -3.39 9.14
C GLU A 35 19.94 -4.64 10.03
N GLU A 36 18.83 -5.26 10.46
CA GLU A 36 18.83 -6.54 11.18
C GLU A 36 19.16 -7.75 10.27
N GLY A 37 19.41 -7.53 8.98
CA GLY A 37 19.81 -8.57 8.02
C GLY A 37 18.64 -9.43 7.51
N VAL A 38 17.40 -8.98 7.73
CA VAL A 38 16.21 -9.69 7.29
C VAL A 38 15.95 -9.35 5.82
N GLY A 39 16.55 -10.10 4.89
CA GLY A 39 16.45 -9.86 3.44
C GLY A 39 15.04 -9.95 2.83
N PHE A 40 14.04 -10.35 3.61
CA PHE A 40 12.65 -10.51 3.18
C PHE A 40 11.66 -10.05 4.25
N VAL A 41 10.62 -9.33 3.81
CA VAL A 41 9.47 -8.95 4.62
C VAL A 41 8.37 -9.97 4.43
N THR A 42 8.06 -10.73 5.48
CA THR A 42 6.95 -11.70 5.51
C THR A 42 5.61 -11.01 5.79
N LYS A 43 4.49 -11.69 5.48
CA LYS A 43 3.15 -11.20 5.80
C LYS A 43 2.99 -10.89 7.29
N ASP A 44 3.45 -11.78 8.17
CA ASP A 44 3.31 -11.59 9.62
C ASP A 44 4.08 -10.36 10.12
N ASN A 45 5.32 -10.20 9.66
CA ASN A 45 6.17 -9.06 10.00
C ASN A 45 5.54 -7.75 9.49
N PHE A 46 5.00 -7.79 8.27
CA PHE A 46 4.32 -6.67 7.66
C PHE A 46 3.05 -6.27 8.40
N SER A 47 2.11 -7.21 8.57
CA SER A 47 0.84 -7.00 9.26
C SER A 47 1.03 -6.45 10.66
N ALA A 48 1.93 -7.02 11.46
CA ALA A 48 2.20 -6.55 12.83
C ALA A 48 2.56 -5.05 12.91
N ARG A 49 3.15 -4.48 11.85
CA ARG A 49 3.60 -3.08 11.76
C ARG A 49 2.59 -2.20 11.01
N PHE A 50 1.98 -2.71 9.95
CA PHE A 50 1.11 -1.95 9.04
C PHE A 50 -0.34 -1.86 9.55
N GLU A 51 -0.87 -2.90 10.18
CA GLU A 51 -2.26 -2.94 10.67
C GLU A 51 -2.52 -1.87 11.72
N VAL A 52 -1.54 -1.63 12.60
CA VAL A 52 -1.59 -0.57 13.61
C VAL A 52 -1.73 0.83 12.98
N LEU A 53 -1.22 1.00 11.76
CA LEU A 53 -1.17 2.30 11.10
C LEU A 53 -2.38 2.56 10.20
N CYS A 54 -2.93 1.53 9.55
CA CYS A 54 -4.00 1.71 8.56
C CYS A 54 -5.16 0.72 8.65
N GLY A 55 -5.13 -0.21 9.61
CA GLY A 55 -6.12 -1.29 9.75
C GLY A 55 -5.78 -2.54 8.92
N PRO A 56 -6.40 -3.69 9.26
CA PRO A 56 -6.11 -5.00 8.68
C PRO A 56 -6.40 -5.08 7.18
N GLU A 57 -7.56 -4.59 6.74
CA GLU A 57 -7.96 -4.64 5.33
C GLU A 57 -6.99 -3.89 4.42
N LEU A 58 -6.56 -2.69 4.86
CA LEU A 58 -5.65 -1.88 4.06
C LEU A 58 -4.22 -2.45 4.11
N ALA A 59 -3.80 -3.04 5.23
CA ALA A 59 -2.52 -3.73 5.32
C ALA A 59 -2.45 -4.93 4.36
N GLU A 60 -3.49 -5.77 4.32
CA GLU A 60 -3.54 -6.92 3.42
C GLU A 60 -3.48 -6.50 1.94
N ALA A 61 -4.23 -5.46 1.59
CA ALA A 61 -4.20 -4.83 0.28
C ALA A 61 -2.78 -4.34 -0.11
N PHE A 62 -2.09 -3.65 0.79
CA PHE A 62 -0.72 -3.18 0.53
C PHE A 62 0.28 -4.32 0.41
N PHE A 63 0.16 -5.35 1.26
CA PHE A 63 1.01 -6.53 1.18
C PHE A 63 0.94 -7.17 -0.21
N GLY A 64 -0.29 -7.36 -0.72
CA GLY A 64 -0.53 -7.90 -2.06
C GLY A 64 0.03 -7.04 -3.21
N ALA A 65 0.09 -5.71 -3.05
CA ALA A 65 0.69 -4.86 -4.07
C ALA A 65 2.22 -4.80 -4.03
N PHE A 66 2.83 -5.08 -2.88
CA PHE A 66 4.29 -5.20 -2.75
C PHE A 66 4.81 -6.58 -3.16
N THR A 67 3.97 -7.62 -3.15
CA THR A 67 4.28 -8.93 -3.72
C THR A 67 4.06 -8.91 -5.24
N VAL A 68 5.14 -9.04 -6.01
CA VAL A 68 5.07 -9.10 -7.49
C VAL A 68 4.38 -10.38 -7.97
N ASP A 69 4.40 -11.43 -7.15
CA ASP A 69 3.75 -12.71 -7.39
C ASP A 69 2.84 -13.06 -6.20
N LYS A 70 1.55 -13.31 -6.49
CA LYS A 70 0.51 -13.58 -5.48
C LYS A 70 0.73 -14.90 -4.73
N GLN A 71 1.61 -15.78 -5.22
CA GLN A 71 1.98 -17.01 -4.51
C GLN A 71 3.10 -16.82 -3.48
N VAL A 72 3.74 -15.65 -3.44
CA VAL A 72 4.89 -15.41 -2.56
C VAL A 72 4.41 -14.85 -1.22
N THR A 73 4.80 -15.53 -0.14
CA THR A 73 4.45 -15.18 1.25
C THR A 73 5.33 -14.09 1.87
N ALA A 74 6.22 -13.50 1.06
CA ALA A 74 7.16 -12.46 1.45
C ALA A 74 7.55 -11.59 0.24
N PHE A 75 8.09 -10.40 0.48
CA PHE A 75 8.70 -9.57 -0.55
C PHE A 75 10.06 -9.04 -0.11
N THR A 76 10.92 -8.67 -1.04
CA THR A 76 12.22 -8.09 -0.71
C THR A 76 12.07 -6.65 -0.22
N PHE A 77 13.04 -6.16 0.55
CA PHE A 77 13.09 -4.74 0.92
C PHE A 77 13.12 -3.82 -0.32
N ALA A 78 13.72 -4.27 -1.43
CA ALA A 78 13.65 -3.56 -2.70
C ALA A 78 12.22 -3.39 -3.24
N ASN A 79 11.39 -4.44 -3.18
CA ASN A 79 9.98 -4.37 -3.59
C ASN A 79 9.19 -3.39 -2.70
N PHE A 80 9.45 -3.41 -1.39
CA PHE A 80 8.88 -2.47 -0.43
C PHE A 80 9.20 -1.02 -0.80
N LEU A 81 10.49 -0.70 -0.97
CA LEU A 81 10.95 0.64 -1.32
C LEU A 81 10.37 1.10 -2.65
N GLN A 82 10.25 0.21 -3.64
CA GLN A 82 9.66 0.54 -4.93
C GLN A 82 8.19 0.94 -4.78
N GLY A 83 7.39 0.17 -4.04
CA GLY A 83 5.99 0.51 -3.84
C GLY A 83 5.82 1.78 -2.97
N MET A 84 6.63 1.96 -1.93
CA MET A 84 6.65 3.19 -1.12
C MET A 84 7.03 4.42 -1.94
N ARG A 85 7.97 4.28 -2.89
CA ARG A 85 8.32 5.34 -3.84
C ARG A 85 7.12 5.74 -4.70
N VAL A 86 6.34 4.77 -5.19
CA VAL A 86 5.12 5.08 -5.97
C VAL A 86 4.08 5.79 -5.10
N LEU A 87 3.87 5.34 -3.86
CA LEU A 87 2.89 5.94 -2.95
C LEU A 87 3.23 7.38 -2.56
N MET A 88 4.51 7.66 -2.30
CA MET A 88 4.95 8.98 -1.87
C MET A 88 5.21 9.93 -3.04
N LEU A 89 5.91 9.45 -4.07
CA LEU A 89 6.49 10.30 -5.14
C LEU A 89 5.91 10.01 -6.53
N GLY A 90 5.13 8.94 -6.69
CA GLY A 90 4.54 8.57 -7.97
C GLY A 90 3.54 9.61 -8.46
N THR A 91 3.37 9.69 -9.78
CA THR A 91 2.28 10.46 -10.38
C THR A 91 0.92 9.85 -10.03
N VAL A 92 -0.17 10.58 -10.29
CA VAL A 92 -1.54 10.02 -10.15
C VAL A 92 -1.69 8.72 -10.94
N ARG A 93 -1.07 8.65 -12.13
CA ARG A 93 -1.06 7.48 -12.99
C ARG A 93 -0.32 6.30 -12.35
N ASP A 94 0.85 6.55 -11.76
CA ASP A 94 1.64 5.50 -11.10
C ASP A 94 0.90 4.95 -9.87
N LYS A 95 0.28 5.83 -9.09
CA LYS A 95 -0.54 5.46 -7.94
C LYS A 95 -1.76 4.66 -8.36
N ALA A 96 -2.45 5.06 -9.43
CA ALA A 96 -3.56 4.27 -9.97
C ALA A 96 -3.09 2.88 -10.41
N ALA A 97 -1.99 2.77 -11.16
CA ALA A 97 -1.42 1.49 -11.58
C ALA A 97 -0.98 0.61 -10.41
N PHE A 98 -0.51 1.21 -9.31
CA PHE A 98 -0.21 0.50 -8.07
C PHE A 98 -1.50 0.01 -7.38
N CYS A 99 -2.52 0.86 -7.26
CA CYS A 99 -3.82 0.47 -6.70
C CYS A 99 -4.55 -0.59 -7.53
N PHE A 100 -4.41 -0.61 -8.86
CA PHE A 100 -5.00 -1.67 -9.68
C PHE A 100 -4.40 -3.04 -9.38
N ARG A 101 -3.13 -3.12 -8.97
CA ARG A 101 -2.54 -4.40 -8.49
C ARG A 101 -3.16 -4.89 -7.19
N ILE A 102 -3.79 -4.01 -6.41
CA ILE A 102 -4.50 -4.36 -5.17
C ILE A 102 -5.87 -4.97 -5.48
N ALA A 103 -6.52 -4.54 -6.56
CA ALA A 103 -7.94 -4.84 -6.84
C ALA A 103 -8.17 -6.07 -7.73
N ASP A 104 -7.11 -6.62 -8.33
CA ASP A 104 -7.12 -7.89 -9.08
C ASP A 104 -6.87 -9.08 -8.14
#